data_AF-A0A538J4D8-F1
#
_entry.id   AF-A0A538J4D8-F1
#
_cell.length_a   1.000
_cell.length_b   1.000
_cell.length_c   1.000
_cell.angle_alpha   90.00
_cell.angle_beta   90.00
_cell.angle_gamma   90.00
#
_symmetry.space_group_name_H-M   'P 1'
#
loop_
_entity.id
_entity.type
_entity.pdbx_description
1 polymer ?
#
loop_
_entity_poly.entity_id
_entity_poly.type
_entity_poly.pdbx_seq_one_letter_code
_entity_poly.pdbx_strand_id
1 'polypeptide(L)' 'MTTSVIDAAGSFALGRRLVHRVGYGAMQLAGDNVFGPPRDRSEALRVLRAA' A
#
# COMPACT_ATOMS: atom_id res chain seq x y z
N MET A 1 -19.68 0.89 -14.89
CA MET A 1 -18.71 0.71 -13.80
C MET A 1 -17.34 0.56 -14.45
N THR A 2 -16.43 1.48 -14.19
CA THR A 2 -15.06 1.41 -14.74
C THR A 2 -14.26 0.46 -13.87
N THR A 3 -13.70 -0.59 -14.45
CA THR A 3 -12.83 -1.52 -13.74
C THR A 3 -11.59 -0.78 -13.24
N SER A 4 -11.32 -0.83 -11.95
CA SER A 4 -10.09 -0.25 -11.40
C SER A 4 -8.88 -1.05 -11.88
N VAL A 5 -7.73 -0.39 -12.01
CA VAL A 5 -6.45 -1.07 -12.28
C VAL A 5 -6.12 -2.13 -11.21
N ILE A 6 -6.63 -1.96 -9.98
CA ILE A 6 -6.47 -2.93 -8.88
C ILE A 6 -7.31 -4.19 -9.15
N ASP A 7 -8.53 -4.03 -9.65
CA ASP A 7 -9.41 -5.15 -9.98
C ASP A 7 -8.88 -5.93 -11.19
N ALA A 8 -8.36 -5.22 -12.21
CA ALA A 8 -7.79 -5.81 -13.40
C ALA A 8 -6.54 -6.67 -13.11
N ALA A 9 -5.81 -6.38 -12.03
CA ALA A 9 -4.66 -7.17 -11.61
C ALA A 9 -5.05 -8.55 -11.04
N GLY A 10 -6.32 -8.74 -10.65
CA GLY A 10 -6.82 -9.96 -10.04
C GLY A 10 -6.26 -10.21 -8.64
N SER A 11 -6.44 -11.44 -8.15
CA SER A 11 -6.08 -11.83 -6.78
C SER A 11 -5.20 -13.07 -6.70
N PHE A 12 -4.49 -13.24 -5.59
CA PHE A 12 -3.59 -14.36 -5.30
C PHE A 12 -3.71 -14.82 -3.85
N ALA A 13 -3.55 -16.13 -3.63
CA ALA A 13 -3.59 -16.70 -2.29
C ALA A 13 -2.24 -16.51 -1.58
N LEU A 14 -2.20 -15.64 -0.58
CA LEU A 14 -1.05 -15.44 0.31
C LEU A 14 -1.32 -16.09 1.67
N GLY A 15 -0.85 -17.34 1.81
CA GLY A 15 -1.19 -18.18 2.95
C GLY A 15 -2.70 -18.41 3.01
N ARG A 16 -3.34 -18.00 4.11
CA ARG A 16 -4.81 -18.10 4.29
C ARG A 16 -5.61 -16.91 3.76
N ARG A 17 -4.96 -15.92 3.14
CA ARG A 17 -5.58 -14.65 2.72
C ARG A 17 -5.59 -14.56 1.20
N LEU A 18 -6.67 -14.07 0.62
CA LEU A 18 -6.71 -13.68 -0.77
C LEU A 18 -6.36 -12.19 -0.86
N VAL A 19 -5.35 -11.84 -1.65
CA VAL A 19 -4.85 -10.45 -1.79
C VAL A 19 -4.86 -10.03 -3.25
N HIS A 20 -5.00 -8.73 -3.53
CA HIS A 20 -4.79 -8.20 -4.88
C HIS A 20 -3.35 -8.43 -5.32
N ARG A 21 -3.13 -8.64 -6.61
CA ARG A 21 -1.78 -8.81 -7.20
C ARG A 21 -1.07 -7.48 -7.47
N VAL A 22 -1.42 -6.46 -6.69
CA VAL A 22 -0.85 -5.12 -6.66
C VAL A 22 -0.76 -4.72 -5.19
N GLY A 23 0.29 -3.98 -4.84
CA GLY A 23 0.47 -3.45 -3.49
C GLY A 23 1.16 -2.09 -3.52
N TYR A 24 1.08 -1.39 -2.39
CA TYR A 24 1.73 -0.10 -2.22
C TYR A 24 3.06 -0.26 -1.47
N GLY A 25 4.16 0.16 -2.09
CA GLY A 25 5.48 0.18 -1.45
C GLY A 25 5.59 1.30 -0.43
N ALA A 26 5.63 0.96 0.86
CA ALA A 26 5.61 1.95 1.95
C ALA A 26 6.99 2.42 2.43
N MET A 27 8.08 2.00 1.78
CA MET A 27 9.45 2.23 2.27
C MET A 27 9.82 3.72 2.40
N GLN A 28 9.27 4.56 1.52
CA GLN A 28 9.49 6.02 1.52
C GLN A 28 8.58 6.78 2.49
N LEU A 29 7.64 6.09 3.16
CA LEU A 29 6.84 6.70 4.21
C LEU A 29 7.58 6.75 5.55
N ALA A 30 8.63 5.94 5.72
CA ALA A 30 9.48 5.97 6.90
C ALA A 30 10.36 7.24 6.95
N GLY A 31 11.08 7.43 8.05
CA GLY A 31 11.99 8.56 8.24
C GLY A 31 13.21 8.53 7.31
N ASP A 32 14.14 9.45 7.52
CA ASP A 32 15.31 9.64 6.65
C ASP A 32 16.10 8.33 6.46
N ASN A 33 16.54 8.08 5.23
CA ASN A 33 17.19 6.82 4.82
C ASN A 33 16.36 5.55 5.12
N VAL A 34 15.02 5.64 5.19
CA VAL A 34 14.11 4.52 5.49
C VAL A 34 14.10 4.13 6.99
N PHE A 35 14.71 4.94 7.86
CA PHE A 35 14.79 4.65 9.29
C PHE A 35 14.03 5.66 10.14
N GLY A 36 13.37 5.17 11.19
CA GLY A 36 12.65 6.00 12.15
C GLY A 36 11.23 6.39 11.70
N PRO A 37 10.54 7.22 12.50
CA PRO A 37 9.15 7.60 12.23
C PRO A 37 9.01 8.45 10.95
N PRO A 38 7.85 8.41 10.28
CA PRO A 38 7.53 9.31 9.17
C PRO A 38 7.73 10.78 9.56
N ARG A 39 8.29 11.58 8.65
CA ARG A 39 8.38 13.04 8.82
C ARG A 39 7.00 13.68 9.01
N ASP A 40 6.00 13.18 8.28
CA ASP A 40 4.60 13.51 8.45
C ASP A 40 3.78 12.23 8.63
N ARG A 41 3.45 11.94 9.88
CA ARG A 41 2.63 10.77 10.24
C ARG A 41 1.22 10.86 9.69
N SER A 42 0.65 12.06 9.61
CA SER A 42 -0.74 12.26 9.18
C SER A 42 -0.88 11.93 7.70
N GLU A 43 0.07 12.41 6.90
CA GLU A 43 0.13 12.14 5.46
C GLU A 43 0.42 10.67 5.17
N ALA A 44 1.38 10.07 5.89
CA ALA A 44 1.65 8.63 5.76
C ALA A 44 0.39 7.79 6.00
N LEU A 45 -0.41 8.13 7.01
CA LEU A 45 -1.68 7.45 7.27
C LEU A 45 -2.72 7.71 6.17
N ARG A 46 -2.77 8.92 5.61
CA ARG A 46 -3.70 9.26 4.52
C ARG A 46 -3.41 8.42 3.28
N VAL A 47 -2.14 8.29 2.91
CA VAL A 47 -1.71 7.49 1.76
C VAL A 47 -2.01 6.01 1.97
N LEU A 48 -1.66 5.45 3.13
CA LEU A 48 -1.91 4.03 3.43
C LEU A 48 -3.40 3.66 3.45
N ARG A 49 -4.29 4.61 3.75
CA ARG A 49 -5.75 4.41 3.70
C ARG A 49 -6.33 4.50 2.30
N ALA A 50 -5.66 5.20 1.39
CA ALA A 50 -6.07 5.34 0.00
C ALA A 50 -5.54 4.21 -0.90
N ALA A 51 -4.55 3.46 -0.40
CA ALA A 51 -3.94 2.32 -1.06
C ALA A 51 -4.80 1.05 -1.04
#